data_AF-R7HUU4-F1
#
_entry.id   AF-R7HUU4-F1
#
_cell.length_a   1.000
_cell.length_b   1.000
_cell.length_c   1.000
_cell.angle_alpha   90.00
_cell.angle_beta   90.00
_cell.angle_gamma   90.00
#
_symmetry.space_group_name_H-M   'P 1'
#
loop_
_entity.id
_entity.type
_entity.pdbx_description
1 polymer ?
#
loop_
_entity_poly.entity_id
_entity_poly.type
_entity_poly.pdbx_seq_one_letter_code
_entity_poly.pdbx_strand_id
1 'polypeptide(L)'
;MKSEILCYHISMKKILGIILGLVILQNVCFAETSVSFVYINGSNNNDEKMRNWYIEGVQKLHPVMKKKFEQNKEIKQVFLNKPQYKINEKPVIFFWGDKSQTDLEFVQKQLDLSKAFSPTLAYKVRSMLAAYLHDAIWVQKQHNMLPILDELNDTVLKEAEQGNKVILYGYSAGTFVTYQYMFNKLPYINAENLFNTIDVSDEVRQFVKNNPIENTCISALSKAGLGMVSETGHLVLKKDDNLSLEEGYLKIKEATKNYCAPTDSLKGVVNFASPLVLFYSDLADPDYELNYYNKLMLKYIIENGLFFITVNFREDPLGFPSTRNLTIDEIEKLANIEIENPRGFVYDNSSVWSKRSVLFAHTSYWSARKTFANAVVKAFSNGYRLQYDKEFQQKVLENNKRKIKFEMY
;
A
#
# COMPACT_ATOMS: atom_id res chain seq x y z
N MET A 1 -73.04 -18.68 27.23
CA MET A 1 -72.51 -19.61 26.21
C MET A 1 -71.04 -19.27 25.99
N LYS A 2 -70.17 -20.28 26.02
CA LYS A 2 -68.73 -20.18 26.30
C LYS A 2 -67.93 -19.34 25.29
N SER A 3 -67.06 -18.49 25.82
CA SER A 3 -65.87 -17.96 25.16
C SER A 3 -64.74 -18.97 25.33
N GLU A 4 -64.22 -19.53 24.25
CA GLU A 4 -63.03 -20.38 24.24
C GLU A 4 -61.81 -19.50 23.91
N ILE A 5 -60.98 -19.25 24.92
CA ILE A 5 -59.63 -18.69 24.75
C ILE A 5 -58.69 -19.88 24.55
N LEU A 6 -58.23 -20.07 23.31
CA LEU A 6 -57.28 -21.11 22.93
C LEU A 6 -55.86 -20.67 23.33
N CYS A 7 -55.42 -21.00 24.54
CA CYS A 7 -54.02 -20.84 24.96
C CYS A 7 -53.16 -21.94 24.33
N TYR A 8 -52.40 -21.59 23.29
CA TYR A 8 -51.37 -22.46 22.71
C TYR A 8 -50.24 -22.70 23.73
N HIS A 9 -50.17 -23.92 24.26
CA HIS A 9 -49.10 -24.34 25.16
C HIS A 9 -47.85 -24.71 24.35
N ILE A 10 -47.04 -23.70 24.00
CA ILE A 10 -45.73 -23.93 23.39
C ILE A 10 -44.81 -24.47 24.48
N SER A 11 -44.48 -25.77 24.40
CA SER A 11 -43.56 -26.42 25.34
C SER A 11 -42.21 -25.69 25.38
N MET A 12 -41.75 -25.30 26.58
CA MET A 12 -40.45 -24.66 26.84
C MET A 12 -39.27 -25.38 26.16
N LYS A 13 -39.36 -26.72 25.99
CA LYS A 13 -38.34 -27.51 25.29
C LYS A 13 -38.23 -27.19 23.80
N LYS A 14 -39.34 -26.84 23.14
CA LYS A 14 -39.34 -26.41 21.74
C LYS A 14 -38.74 -25.02 21.57
N ILE A 15 -39.02 -24.11 22.52
CA ILE A 15 -38.42 -22.78 22.55
C ILE A 15 -36.90 -22.88 22.79
N LEU A 16 -36.47 -23.70 23.76
CA LEU A 16 -35.05 -23.94 24.02
C LEU A 16 -34.34 -24.57 22.81
N GLY A 17 -34.98 -25.52 22.11
CA GLY A 17 -34.45 -26.14 20.90
C GLY A 17 -34.32 -25.16 19.73
N ILE A 18 -35.27 -24.24 19.57
CA ILE A 18 -35.21 -23.18 18.56
C ILE A 18 -34.11 -22.17 18.89
N ILE A 19 -33.98 -21.77 20.16
CA ILE A 19 -32.90 -20.86 20.61
C ILE A 19 -31.54 -21.53 20.43
N LEU A 20 -31.38 -22.80 20.81
CA LEU A 20 -30.14 -23.54 20.62
C LEU A 20 -29.82 -23.73 19.13
N GLY A 21 -30.82 -23.99 18.29
CA GLY A 21 -30.67 -24.03 16.83
C GLY A 21 -30.25 -22.69 16.23
N LEU A 22 -30.82 -21.59 16.71
CA LEU A 22 -30.44 -20.22 16.29
C LEU A 22 -29.03 -19.85 16.78
N VAL A 23 -28.63 -20.24 17.99
CA VAL A 23 -27.27 -20.02 18.51
C VAL A 23 -26.25 -20.86 17.73
N ILE A 24 -26.57 -22.10 17.36
CA ILE A 24 -25.70 -22.91 16.50
C ILE A 24 -25.61 -22.30 15.09
N LEU A 25 -26.72 -21.84 14.50
CA LEU A 25 -26.73 -21.16 13.20
C LEU A 25 -25.98 -19.81 13.23
N GLN A 26 -26.00 -19.09 14.34
CA GLN A 26 -25.21 -17.86 14.54
C GLN A 26 -23.71 -18.14 14.64
N ASN A 27 -23.31 -19.32 15.13
CA ASN A 27 -21.90 -19.73 15.26
C ASN A 27 -21.31 -20.35 13.96
N VAL A 28 -22.12 -20.64 12.94
CA VAL A 28 -21.64 -21.17 11.64
C VAL A 28 -21.38 -20.06 10.61
N CYS A 29 -21.62 -18.78 10.96
CA CYS A 29 -21.05 -17.67 10.21
C CYS A 29 -19.56 -17.54 10.56
N PHE A 30 -18.74 -18.48 10.08
CA PHE A 30 -17.31 -18.24 9.97
C PHE A 30 -17.17 -17.02 9.06
N ALA A 31 -16.84 -15.86 9.61
CA ALA A 31 -16.50 -14.69 8.83
C ALA A 31 -15.35 -15.06 7.89
N GLU A 32 -15.65 -15.31 6.61
CA GLU A 32 -14.63 -15.57 5.59
C GLU A 32 -13.80 -14.29 5.45
N THR A 33 -12.61 -14.28 6.04
CA THR A 33 -11.65 -13.18 5.89
C THR A 33 -11.10 -13.18 4.47
N SER A 34 -11.82 -12.55 3.54
CA SER A 34 -11.42 -12.48 2.14
C SER A 34 -10.37 -11.39 1.92
N VAL A 35 -9.73 -11.41 0.74
CA VAL A 35 -8.68 -10.46 0.39
C VAL A 35 -9.07 -9.66 -0.84
N SER A 36 -9.14 -8.35 -0.69
CA SER A 36 -9.41 -7.40 -1.77
C SER A 36 -8.12 -6.90 -2.39
N PHE A 37 -8.03 -7.06 -3.71
CA PHE A 37 -6.99 -6.42 -4.51
C PHE A 37 -7.51 -5.07 -4.99
N VAL A 38 -6.92 -4.00 -4.45
CA VAL A 38 -7.24 -2.62 -4.82
C VAL A 38 -6.23 -2.14 -5.84
N TYR A 39 -6.67 -2.01 -7.09
CA TYR A 39 -5.83 -1.57 -8.20
C TYR A 39 -5.90 -0.05 -8.31
N ILE A 40 -4.76 0.60 -8.14
CA ILE A 40 -4.60 2.06 -8.18
C ILE A 40 -4.01 2.43 -9.54
N ASN A 41 -4.75 3.26 -10.30
CA ASN A 41 -4.28 3.68 -11.61
C ASN A 41 -3.04 4.58 -11.48
N GLY A 42 -2.32 4.69 -12.59
CA GLY A 42 -1.26 5.67 -12.77
C GLY A 42 -1.38 6.38 -14.10
N SER A 43 -0.22 6.73 -14.66
CA SER A 43 -0.04 7.68 -15.76
C SER A 43 -1.00 7.52 -16.94
N ASN A 44 -1.41 8.66 -17.49
CA ASN A 44 -2.10 8.86 -18.75
C ASN A 44 -3.49 8.21 -18.82
N ASN A 45 -4.17 8.08 -17.68
CA ASN A 45 -5.57 7.64 -17.63
C ASN A 45 -6.48 8.78 -17.22
N ASN A 46 -6.49 9.84 -18.00
CA ASN A 46 -7.11 11.10 -17.57
C ASN A 46 -8.28 11.48 -18.47
N ASP A 47 -8.58 10.65 -19.48
CA ASP A 47 -9.77 10.73 -20.31
C ASP A 47 -10.62 9.44 -20.17
N GLU A 48 -11.86 9.48 -20.68
CA GLU A 48 -12.79 8.34 -20.61
C GLU A 48 -12.23 7.08 -21.29
N LYS A 49 -11.53 7.26 -22.42
CA LYS A 49 -10.96 6.15 -23.19
C LYS A 49 -9.89 5.42 -22.38
N MET A 50 -9.00 6.14 -21.73
CA MET A 50 -7.91 5.59 -20.95
C MET A 50 -8.39 5.06 -19.60
N ARG A 51 -9.42 5.69 -19.00
CA ARG A 51 -10.16 5.10 -17.87
C ARG A 51 -10.71 3.72 -18.22
N ASN A 52 -11.39 3.59 -19.35
CA ASN A 52 -11.94 2.33 -19.82
C ASN A 52 -10.84 1.31 -20.14
N TRP A 53 -9.74 1.73 -20.77
CA TRP A 53 -8.57 0.89 -21.01
C TRP A 53 -7.98 0.31 -19.71
N TYR A 54 -7.85 1.15 -18.68
CA TYR A 54 -7.36 0.72 -17.38
C TYR A 54 -8.31 -0.28 -16.71
N ILE A 55 -9.61 0.02 -16.68
CA ILE A 55 -10.64 -0.86 -16.11
C ILE A 55 -10.63 -2.23 -16.81
N GLU A 56 -10.62 -2.25 -18.15
CA GLU A 56 -10.53 -3.49 -18.91
C GLU A 56 -9.23 -4.26 -18.61
N GLY A 57 -8.12 -3.54 -18.50
CA GLY A 57 -6.82 -4.10 -18.13
C GLY A 57 -6.87 -4.82 -16.79
N VAL A 58 -7.46 -4.18 -15.78
CA VAL A 58 -7.65 -4.75 -14.44
C VAL A 58 -8.58 -5.95 -14.48
N GLN A 59 -9.72 -5.87 -15.16
CA GLN A 59 -10.67 -6.99 -15.29
C GLN A 59 -10.05 -8.21 -15.96
N LYS A 60 -9.12 -8.01 -16.90
CA LYS A 60 -8.37 -9.11 -17.56
C LYS A 60 -7.22 -9.65 -16.70
N LEU A 61 -6.57 -8.78 -15.92
CA LEU A 61 -5.43 -9.14 -15.06
C LEU A 61 -5.87 -9.87 -13.78
N HIS A 62 -6.91 -9.37 -13.12
CA HIS A 62 -7.30 -9.79 -11.78
C HIS A 62 -7.55 -11.31 -11.66
N PRO A 63 -8.31 -11.97 -12.56
CA PRO A 63 -8.50 -13.43 -12.48
C PRO A 63 -7.18 -14.21 -12.61
N VAL A 64 -6.23 -13.69 -13.38
CA VAL A 64 -4.90 -14.32 -13.53
C VAL A 64 -4.08 -14.14 -12.25
N MET A 65 -4.09 -12.94 -11.67
CA MET A 65 -3.38 -12.65 -10.42
C MET A 65 -3.95 -13.48 -9.26
N LYS A 66 -5.28 -13.48 -9.10
CA LYS A 66 -6.02 -14.30 -8.15
C LYS A 66 -5.59 -15.76 -8.23
N LYS A 67 -5.72 -16.37 -9.41
CA LYS A 67 -5.34 -17.77 -9.62
C LYS A 67 -3.88 -18.03 -9.25
N LYS A 68 -2.96 -17.12 -9.56
CA LYS A 68 -1.53 -17.30 -9.27
C LYS A 68 -1.22 -17.18 -7.79
N PHE A 69 -1.80 -16.21 -7.10
CA PHE A 69 -1.68 -16.07 -5.63
C PHE A 69 -2.26 -17.30 -4.92
N GLU A 70 -3.48 -17.71 -5.28
CA GLU A 70 -4.18 -18.86 -4.69
C GLU A 70 -3.56 -20.21 -5.04
N GLN A 71 -2.58 -20.29 -5.93
CA GLN A 71 -1.87 -21.53 -6.28
C GLN A 71 -0.45 -21.60 -5.69
N ASN A 72 0.13 -20.47 -5.30
CA ASN A 72 1.48 -20.42 -4.78
C ASN A 72 1.55 -20.95 -3.33
N LYS A 73 2.53 -21.81 -3.05
CA LYS A 73 2.64 -22.52 -1.76
C LYS A 73 3.14 -21.61 -0.65
N GLU A 74 4.13 -20.78 -0.95
CA GLU A 74 4.74 -19.84 0.00
C GLU A 74 3.71 -18.79 0.44
N ILE A 75 2.99 -18.18 -0.51
CA ILE A 75 1.87 -17.28 -0.21
C ILE A 75 0.85 -18.00 0.68
N LYS A 76 0.50 -19.25 0.36
CA LYS A 76 -0.42 -20.01 1.21
C LYS A 76 0.05 -20.17 2.64
N GLN A 77 1.31 -20.55 2.80
CA GLN A 77 1.89 -20.81 4.11
C GLN A 77 2.04 -19.53 4.94
N VAL A 78 2.52 -18.45 4.32
CA VAL A 78 2.88 -17.20 4.99
C VAL A 78 1.65 -16.34 5.26
N PHE A 79 0.75 -16.32 4.28
CA PHE A 79 -0.34 -15.36 4.24
C PHE A 79 -1.72 -16.03 4.41
N LEU A 80 -1.87 -17.30 4.01
CA LEU A 80 -3.17 -17.96 3.84
C LEU A 80 -3.40 -19.20 4.74
N ASN A 81 -2.65 -19.41 5.83
CA ASN A 81 -2.77 -20.61 6.69
C ASN A 81 -4.08 -20.70 7.52
N LYS A 82 -5.15 -20.02 7.11
CA LYS A 82 -6.53 -20.23 7.58
C LYS A 82 -7.42 -20.55 6.37
N PRO A 83 -8.47 -21.39 6.51
CA PRO A 83 -9.35 -21.81 5.42
C PRO A 83 -10.15 -20.69 4.71
N GLN A 84 -9.91 -19.41 5.02
CA GLN A 84 -10.78 -18.28 4.73
C GLN A 84 -10.20 -17.26 3.74
N TYR A 85 -8.95 -17.41 3.27
CA TYR A 85 -8.31 -16.39 2.43
C TYR A 85 -8.58 -16.58 0.93
N LYS A 86 -9.85 -16.48 0.56
CA LYS A 86 -10.26 -16.37 -0.83
C LYS A 86 -9.99 -14.94 -1.28
N ILE A 87 -9.27 -14.77 -2.39
CA ILE A 87 -9.20 -13.43 -3.00
C ILE A 87 -10.59 -13.15 -3.56
N ASN A 88 -11.11 -11.94 -3.33
CA ASN A 88 -12.41 -11.56 -3.85
C ASN A 88 -12.46 -11.75 -5.37
N GLU A 89 -13.57 -12.27 -5.89
CA GLU A 89 -13.70 -12.56 -7.33
C GLU A 89 -13.68 -11.29 -8.20
N LYS A 90 -14.12 -10.16 -7.61
CA LYS A 90 -14.15 -8.86 -8.27
C LYS A 90 -12.97 -8.02 -7.78
N PRO A 91 -12.24 -7.34 -8.70
CA PRO A 91 -11.24 -6.37 -8.29
C PRO A 91 -11.91 -5.12 -7.70
N VAL A 92 -11.23 -4.48 -6.76
CA VAL A 92 -11.55 -3.09 -6.38
C VAL A 92 -10.70 -2.19 -7.27
N ILE A 93 -11.32 -1.25 -7.96
CA ILE A 93 -10.65 -0.34 -8.88
C ILE A 93 -10.68 1.04 -8.25
N PHE A 94 -9.50 1.56 -7.90
CA PHE A 94 -9.33 2.92 -7.42
C PHE A 94 -8.75 3.78 -8.55
N PHE A 95 -9.55 4.74 -9.01
CA PHE A 95 -9.23 5.59 -10.14
C PHE A 95 -9.22 7.06 -9.74
N TRP A 96 -8.10 7.73 -9.91
CA TRP A 96 -7.90 9.15 -9.59
C TRP A 96 -7.43 10.00 -10.78
N GLY A 97 -7.11 9.39 -11.93
CA GLY A 97 -6.48 10.08 -13.07
C GLY A 97 -7.35 11.16 -13.72
N ASP A 98 -8.66 11.13 -13.50
CA ASP A 98 -9.58 12.20 -13.89
C ASP A 98 -9.26 13.53 -13.19
N LYS A 99 -8.69 13.50 -11.98
CA LYS A 99 -8.35 14.71 -11.21
C LYS A 99 -7.22 15.53 -11.85
N SER A 100 -6.36 14.93 -12.68
CA SER A 100 -5.23 15.59 -13.35
C SER A 100 -5.51 15.94 -14.82
N GLN A 101 -6.75 15.75 -15.30
CA GLN A 101 -7.09 15.93 -16.72
C GLN A 101 -6.80 17.34 -17.24
N THR A 102 -7.25 18.37 -16.53
CA THR A 102 -7.09 19.77 -16.96
C THR A 102 -5.62 20.15 -17.15
N ASP A 103 -4.75 19.74 -16.23
CA ASP A 103 -3.31 20.01 -16.30
C ASP A 103 -2.64 19.22 -17.43
N LEU A 104 -3.08 17.97 -17.66
CA LEU A 104 -2.57 17.17 -18.76
C LEU A 104 -2.92 17.79 -20.12
N GLU A 105 -4.15 18.30 -20.29
CA GLU A 105 -4.57 18.99 -21.51
C GLU A 105 -3.69 20.22 -21.80
N PHE A 106 -3.29 20.95 -20.77
CA PHE A 106 -2.35 22.06 -20.92
C PHE A 106 -0.97 21.58 -21.39
N VAL A 107 -0.43 20.51 -20.79
CA VAL A 107 0.86 19.94 -21.18
C VAL A 107 0.83 19.40 -22.62
N GLN A 108 -0.27 18.75 -23.03
CA GLN A 108 -0.42 18.25 -24.40
C GLN A 108 -0.45 19.38 -25.43
N LYS A 109 -1.13 20.50 -25.14
CA LYS A 109 -1.10 21.68 -26.02
C LYS A 109 0.33 22.21 -26.22
N GLN A 110 1.13 22.26 -25.18
CA GLN A 110 2.55 22.68 -25.27
C GLN A 110 3.41 21.67 -26.04
N LEU A 111 3.17 20.37 -25.81
CA LEU A 111 3.85 19.30 -26.54
C LEU A 111 3.53 19.36 -28.04
N ASP A 112 2.29 19.65 -28.42
CA ASP A 112 1.87 19.72 -29.81
C ASP A 112 2.50 20.90 -30.57
N LEU A 113 2.77 22.03 -29.89
CA LEU A 113 3.60 23.09 -30.47
C LEU A 113 4.98 22.56 -30.88
N SER A 114 5.56 21.65 -30.08
CA SER A 114 6.86 21.05 -30.38
C SER A 114 6.89 20.19 -31.63
N LYS A 115 5.73 19.69 -32.09
CA LYS A 115 5.60 18.90 -33.31
C LYS A 115 6.05 19.67 -34.56
N ALA A 116 5.88 20.99 -34.57
CA ALA A 116 6.23 21.83 -35.71
C ALA A 116 7.75 22.00 -35.91
N PHE A 117 8.55 21.85 -34.86
CA PHE A 117 9.99 22.13 -34.89
C PHE A 117 10.87 20.95 -34.44
N SER A 118 10.29 19.77 -34.19
CA SER A 118 11.03 18.62 -33.67
C SER A 118 11.04 17.44 -34.65
N PRO A 119 12.18 16.73 -34.80
CA PRO A 119 12.19 15.46 -35.51
C PRO A 119 11.18 14.47 -34.92
N THR A 120 10.54 13.65 -35.77
CA THR A 120 9.45 12.74 -35.36
C THR A 120 9.83 11.81 -34.20
N LEU A 121 11.06 11.29 -34.19
CA LEU A 121 11.53 10.43 -33.11
C LEU A 121 11.65 11.19 -31.79
N ALA A 122 12.20 12.40 -31.81
CA ALA A 122 12.30 13.25 -30.62
C ALA A 122 10.92 13.62 -30.07
N TYR A 123 9.96 13.96 -30.94
CA TYR A 123 8.58 14.20 -30.52
C TYR A 123 7.95 12.97 -29.86
N LYS A 124 8.12 11.77 -30.44
CA LYS A 124 7.61 10.52 -29.86
C LYS A 124 8.20 10.25 -28.47
N VAL A 125 9.50 10.45 -28.29
CA VAL A 125 10.17 10.28 -26.99
C VAL A 125 9.67 11.30 -25.98
N ARG A 126 9.54 12.59 -26.35
CA ARG A 126 9.00 13.62 -25.46
C ARG A 126 7.55 13.35 -25.07
N SER A 127 6.73 12.91 -26.02
CA SER A 127 5.34 12.54 -25.76
C SER A 127 5.24 11.38 -24.77
N MET A 128 6.07 10.35 -24.96
CA MET A 128 6.17 9.24 -24.03
C MET A 128 6.58 9.68 -22.61
N LEU A 129 7.65 10.47 -22.49
CA LEU A 129 8.14 10.96 -21.20
C LEU A 129 7.12 11.89 -20.53
N ALA A 130 6.51 12.82 -21.27
CA ALA A 130 5.49 13.72 -20.76
C ALA A 130 4.28 12.93 -20.23
N ALA A 131 3.80 11.95 -21.00
CA ALA A 131 2.68 11.11 -20.60
C ALA A 131 2.97 10.34 -19.30
N TYR A 132 4.19 9.83 -19.13
CA TYR A 132 4.52 9.06 -17.95
C TYR A 132 4.88 9.90 -16.71
N LEU A 133 5.57 11.03 -16.91
CA LEU A 133 6.05 11.88 -15.82
C LEU A 133 5.02 12.90 -15.35
N HIS A 134 4.07 13.32 -16.19
CA HIS A 134 3.07 14.32 -15.82
C HIS A 134 2.35 13.93 -14.52
N ASP A 135 1.70 12.76 -14.54
CA ASP A 135 0.90 12.30 -13.41
C ASP A 135 1.76 11.98 -12.19
N ALA A 136 3.00 11.52 -12.41
CA ALA A 136 3.97 11.34 -11.34
C ALA A 136 4.30 12.67 -10.64
N ILE A 137 4.60 13.73 -11.39
CA ILE A 137 4.89 15.07 -10.86
C ILE A 137 3.64 15.68 -10.22
N TRP A 138 2.48 15.49 -10.85
CA TRP A 138 1.22 16.06 -10.41
C TRP A 138 0.81 15.53 -9.04
N VAL A 139 0.90 14.20 -8.83
CA VAL A 139 0.56 13.61 -7.53
C VAL A 139 1.58 13.93 -6.45
N GLN A 140 2.84 14.26 -6.76
CA GLN A 140 3.82 14.62 -5.72
C GLN A 140 3.49 15.95 -5.01
N LYS A 141 2.60 16.77 -5.58
CA LYS A 141 2.13 17.99 -4.92
C LYS A 141 1.16 17.63 -3.79
N GLN A 142 1.43 18.08 -2.57
CA GLN A 142 0.65 17.70 -1.38
C GLN A 142 -0.86 18.00 -1.52
N HIS A 143 -1.24 19.14 -2.09
CA HIS A 143 -2.65 19.51 -2.30
C HIS A 143 -3.40 18.54 -3.24
N ASN A 144 -2.67 17.81 -4.09
CA ASN A 144 -3.21 16.77 -4.95
C ASN A 144 -3.16 15.38 -4.28
N MET A 145 -2.04 15.05 -3.61
CA MET A 145 -1.84 13.75 -2.96
C MET A 145 -2.82 13.52 -1.81
N LEU A 146 -2.93 14.47 -0.87
CA LEU A 146 -3.67 14.26 0.37
C LEU A 146 -5.15 13.90 0.13
N PRO A 147 -5.91 14.57 -0.76
CA PRO A 147 -7.27 14.15 -1.11
C PRO A 147 -7.34 12.75 -1.70
N ILE A 148 -6.37 12.37 -2.56
CA ILE A 148 -6.31 11.01 -3.13
C ILE A 148 -6.08 9.96 -2.03
N LEU A 149 -5.24 10.27 -1.05
CA LEU A 149 -4.99 9.37 0.08
C LEU A 149 -6.21 9.24 1.00
N ASP A 150 -6.97 10.32 1.21
CA ASP A 150 -8.21 10.29 1.99
C ASP A 150 -9.25 9.39 1.28
N GLU A 151 -9.46 9.55 -0.03
CA GLU A 151 -10.37 8.69 -0.81
C GLU A 151 -9.92 7.23 -0.88
N LEU A 152 -8.61 6.98 -0.99
CA LEU A 152 -8.06 5.63 -0.93
C LEU A 152 -8.27 5.02 0.46
N ASN A 153 -8.10 5.80 1.52
CA ASN A 153 -8.33 5.33 2.89
C ASN A 153 -9.79 4.97 3.12
N ASP A 154 -10.74 5.75 2.61
CA ASP A 154 -12.17 5.41 2.65
C ASP A 154 -12.44 4.06 1.99
N THR A 155 -11.75 3.76 0.89
CA THR A 155 -11.84 2.45 0.23
C THR A 155 -11.31 1.34 1.14
N VAL A 156 -10.14 1.54 1.77
CA VAL A 156 -9.56 0.55 2.70
C VAL A 156 -10.42 0.35 3.94
N LEU A 157 -10.99 1.42 4.51
CA LEU A 157 -11.90 1.37 5.64
C LEU A 157 -13.16 0.56 5.30
N LYS A 158 -13.79 0.81 4.15
CA LYS A 158 -14.96 0.05 3.68
C LYS A 158 -14.67 -1.43 3.49
N GLU A 159 -13.50 -1.77 2.93
CA GLU A 159 -13.08 -3.16 2.81
C GLU A 159 -12.86 -3.82 4.18
N ALA A 160 -12.21 -3.10 5.11
CA ALA A 160 -12.00 -3.60 6.47
C ALA A 160 -13.32 -3.79 7.24
N GLU A 161 -14.30 -2.89 7.07
CA GLU A 161 -15.65 -3.02 7.64
C GLU A 161 -16.40 -4.25 7.12
N GLN A 162 -16.13 -4.67 5.88
CA GLN A 162 -16.65 -5.91 5.30
C GLN A 162 -15.89 -7.16 5.76
N GLY A 163 -14.86 -7.00 6.60
CA GLY A 163 -13.99 -8.09 7.05
C GLY A 163 -12.88 -8.45 6.05
N ASN A 164 -12.74 -7.70 4.96
CA ASN A 164 -11.72 -7.93 3.96
C ASN A 164 -10.37 -7.37 4.40
N LYS A 165 -9.30 -8.09 4.04
CA LYS A 165 -7.94 -7.57 4.07
C LYS A 165 -7.60 -6.96 2.71
N VAL A 166 -6.69 -6.00 2.68
CA VAL A 166 -6.36 -5.27 1.45
C VAL A 166 -4.92 -5.54 1.01
N ILE A 167 -4.75 -5.72 -0.30
CA ILE A 167 -3.45 -5.58 -0.98
C ILE A 167 -3.59 -4.48 -2.03
N LEU A 168 -2.73 -3.46 -1.94
CA LEU A 168 -2.71 -2.36 -2.90
C LEU A 168 -1.83 -2.71 -4.10
N TYR A 169 -2.33 -2.45 -5.30
CA TYR A 169 -1.60 -2.63 -6.55
C TYR A 169 -1.38 -1.26 -7.20
N GLY A 170 -0.21 -0.67 -6.99
CA GLY A 170 0.19 0.61 -7.58
C GLY A 170 0.76 0.42 -8.97
N TYR A 171 0.11 0.97 -9.99
CA TYR A 171 0.65 1.03 -11.36
C TYR A 171 1.25 2.41 -11.63
N SER A 172 2.48 2.48 -12.14
CA SER A 172 3.09 3.75 -12.59
C SER A 172 2.98 4.85 -11.53
N ALA A 173 2.37 6.01 -11.81
CA ALA A 173 2.15 7.07 -10.82
C ALA A 173 1.35 6.63 -9.58
N GLY A 174 0.51 5.60 -9.67
CA GLY A 174 -0.16 4.98 -8.52
C GLY A 174 0.82 4.37 -7.50
N THR A 175 2.06 4.11 -7.89
CA THR A 175 3.10 3.63 -6.98
C THR A 175 3.49 4.70 -5.94
N PHE A 176 3.44 5.98 -6.30
CA PHE A 176 3.59 7.08 -5.34
C PHE A 176 2.42 7.15 -4.36
N VAL A 177 1.20 6.95 -4.86
CA VAL A 177 0.00 6.90 -4.02
C VAL A 177 0.13 5.77 -3.00
N THR A 178 0.58 4.57 -3.38
CA THR A 178 0.79 3.48 -2.40
C THR A 178 1.86 3.79 -1.35
N TYR A 179 2.98 4.40 -1.76
CA TYR A 179 4.05 4.76 -0.85
C TYR A 179 3.56 5.83 0.14
N GLN A 180 2.94 6.88 -0.38
CA GLN A 180 2.38 7.96 0.43
C GLN A 180 1.19 7.48 1.29
N TYR A 181 0.43 6.48 0.85
CA TYR A 181 -0.57 5.83 1.69
C TYR A 181 0.07 5.14 2.88
N MET A 182 1.11 4.33 2.66
CA MET A 182 1.83 3.68 3.75
C MET A 182 2.41 4.70 4.73
N PHE A 183 3.03 5.78 4.22
CA PHE A 183 3.57 6.86 5.03
C PHE A 183 2.49 7.61 5.83
N ASN A 184 1.40 8.02 5.17
CA ASN A 184 0.44 8.91 5.82
C ASN A 184 -0.64 8.20 6.64
N LYS A 185 -0.92 6.92 6.34
CA LYS A 185 -2.11 6.21 6.83
C LYS A 185 -1.78 5.01 7.71
N LEU A 186 -0.61 4.38 7.61
CA LEU A 186 -0.30 3.26 8.50
C LEU A 186 -0.08 3.73 9.95
N PRO A 187 -0.62 3.00 10.95
CA PRO A 187 -0.54 3.38 12.35
C PRO A 187 0.81 2.98 12.97
N TYR A 188 1.92 3.55 12.49
CA TYR A 188 3.28 3.21 12.94
C TYR A 188 3.85 4.17 14.01
N ILE A 189 3.12 5.23 14.35
CA ILE A 189 3.60 6.25 15.29
C ILE A 189 3.14 5.87 16.69
N ASN A 190 4.09 5.53 17.55
CA ASN A 190 3.83 5.45 18.99
C ASN A 190 3.88 6.86 19.58
N ALA A 191 2.77 7.30 20.19
CA ALA A 191 2.64 8.67 20.67
C ALA A 191 3.58 8.98 21.85
N GLU A 192 3.78 8.04 22.78
CA GLU A 192 4.72 8.23 23.89
C GLU A 192 6.15 8.43 23.39
N ASN A 193 6.63 7.58 22.48
CA ASN A 193 7.95 7.71 21.88
C ASN A 193 8.10 9.01 21.08
N LEU A 194 7.06 9.42 20.35
CA LEU A 194 7.07 10.68 19.60
C LEU A 194 7.25 11.88 20.55
N PHE A 195 6.41 11.98 21.59
CA PHE A 195 6.45 13.10 22.54
C PHE A 195 7.70 13.07 23.45
N ASN A 196 8.33 11.91 23.59
CA ASN A 196 9.65 11.81 24.23
C ASN A 196 10.79 12.33 23.34
N THR A 197 10.62 12.33 22.02
CA THR A 197 11.67 12.71 21.06
C THR A 197 11.57 14.18 20.64
N ILE A 198 10.35 14.69 20.49
CA ILE A 198 10.10 16.08 20.07
C ILE A 198 10.30 17.06 21.23
N ASP A 199 10.59 18.31 20.90
CA ASP A 199 10.76 19.39 21.87
C ASP A 199 9.41 19.92 22.38
N VAL A 200 8.97 19.37 23.52
CA VAL A 200 7.78 19.75 24.31
C VAL A 200 8.14 19.80 25.80
N SER A 201 7.32 20.54 26.57
CA SER A 201 7.49 20.71 28.02
C SER A 201 7.32 19.39 28.79
N ASP A 202 7.93 19.30 29.98
CA ASP A 202 7.80 18.14 30.87
C ASP A 202 6.35 17.88 31.31
N GLU A 203 5.55 18.94 31.41
CA GLU A 203 4.11 18.87 31.68
C GLU A 203 3.38 18.07 30.59
N VAL A 204 3.60 18.44 29.32
CA VAL A 204 3.00 17.73 28.18
C VAL A 204 3.51 16.29 28.09
N ARG A 205 4.81 16.04 28.35
CA ARG A 205 5.36 14.67 28.39
C ARG A 205 4.66 13.82 29.45
N GLN A 206 4.47 14.38 30.65
CA GLN A 206 3.78 13.69 31.73
C GLN A 206 2.29 13.48 31.43
N PHE A 207 1.64 14.46 30.79
CA PHE A 207 0.26 14.33 30.33
C PHE A 207 0.09 13.17 29.35
N VAL A 208 0.96 13.08 28.32
CA VAL A 208 0.95 11.99 27.33
C VAL A 208 1.14 10.63 28.00
N LYS A 209 2.10 10.54 28.94
CA LYS A 209 2.35 9.31 29.70
C LYS A 209 1.15 8.88 30.55
N ASN A 210 0.40 9.84 31.09
CA ASN A 210 -0.81 9.58 31.89
C ASN A 210 -2.04 9.25 31.03
N ASN A 211 -2.00 9.51 29.73
CA ASN A 211 -3.12 9.33 28.80
C ASN A 211 -2.74 8.44 27.60
N PRO A 212 -2.32 7.18 27.81
CA PRO A 212 -1.81 6.35 26.72
C PRO A 212 -2.86 6.11 25.62
N ILE A 213 -2.40 6.15 24.38
CA ILE A 213 -3.21 5.86 23.19
C ILE A 213 -2.56 4.76 22.35
N GLU A 214 -3.36 4.12 21.50
CA GLU A 214 -2.86 3.18 20.49
C GLU A 214 -1.98 3.92 19.46
N ASN A 215 -1.15 3.16 18.74
CA ASN A 215 -0.35 3.73 17.67
C ASN A 215 -1.23 4.44 16.63
N THR A 216 -0.70 5.54 16.11
CA THR A 216 -1.40 6.45 15.19
C THR A 216 -0.59 6.65 13.91
N CYS A 217 -1.11 7.46 12.99
CA CYS A 217 -0.51 7.76 11.70
C CYS A 217 -0.33 9.27 11.50
N ILE A 218 0.49 9.67 10.53
CA ILE A 218 0.76 11.08 10.21
C ILE A 218 -0.53 11.86 9.95
N SER A 219 -1.48 11.29 9.20
CA SER A 219 -2.75 11.96 8.91
C SER A 219 -3.55 12.27 10.17
N ALA A 220 -3.57 11.37 11.14
CA ALA A 220 -4.31 11.55 12.38
C ALA A 220 -3.70 12.67 13.23
N LEU A 221 -2.37 12.81 13.29
CA LEU A 221 -1.71 13.93 13.96
C LEU A 221 -2.14 15.29 13.36
N SER A 222 -2.20 15.36 12.03
CA SER A 222 -2.64 16.57 11.32
C SER A 222 -4.11 16.89 11.55
N LYS A 223 -4.99 15.89 11.44
CA LYS A 223 -6.44 16.08 11.61
C LYS A 223 -6.82 16.32 13.08
N ALA A 224 -6.02 15.85 14.04
CA ALA A 224 -6.15 16.18 15.46
C ALA A 224 -5.69 17.61 15.79
N GLY A 225 -5.05 18.30 14.84
CA GLY A 225 -4.58 19.67 15.01
C GLY A 225 -3.21 19.78 15.70
N LEU A 226 -2.49 18.68 15.90
CA LEU A 226 -1.19 18.69 16.59
C LEU A 226 -0.06 19.20 15.72
N GLY A 227 -0.08 18.92 14.43
CA GLY A 227 1.01 19.30 13.54
C GLY A 227 0.93 18.63 12.17
N MET A 228 1.76 19.07 11.25
CA MET A 228 1.85 18.50 9.91
C MET A 228 3.31 18.22 9.56
N VAL A 229 3.54 17.25 8.68
CA VAL A 229 4.86 17.05 8.10
C VAL A 229 5.12 18.16 7.09
N SER A 230 6.16 18.95 7.30
CA SER A 230 6.59 20.01 6.40
C SER A 230 7.10 19.45 5.07
N GLU A 231 7.30 20.34 4.09
CA GLU A 231 7.97 19.99 2.83
C GLU A 231 9.41 19.48 3.04
N THR A 232 10.03 19.85 4.16
CA THR A 232 11.35 19.38 4.58
C THR A 232 11.32 18.05 5.36
N GLY A 233 10.14 17.47 5.57
CA GLY A 233 9.99 16.16 6.23
C GLY A 233 9.90 16.21 7.76
N HIS A 234 9.91 17.40 8.38
CA HIS A 234 9.79 17.57 9.83
C HIS A 234 8.32 17.58 10.26
N LEU A 235 7.98 16.91 11.36
CA LEU A 235 6.70 17.15 12.00
C LEU A 235 6.72 18.51 12.70
N VAL A 236 6.09 19.49 12.08
CA VAL A 236 5.92 20.82 12.65
C VAL A 236 4.68 20.79 13.53
N LEU A 237 4.90 20.79 14.84
CA LEU A 237 3.83 20.92 15.81
C LEU A 237 3.24 22.34 15.78
N LYS A 238 1.94 22.44 16.01
CA LYS A 238 1.34 23.72 16.40
C LYS A 238 1.73 23.99 17.85
N LYS A 239 2.81 24.74 18.04
CA LYS A 239 3.35 25.11 19.36
C LYS A 239 2.68 26.40 19.89
N ASP A 240 1.35 26.43 19.91
CA ASP A 240 0.64 27.65 20.33
C ASP A 240 0.69 27.81 21.87
N ASP A 241 0.58 26.71 22.63
CA ASP A 241 0.85 26.58 24.09
C ASP A 241 0.71 25.09 24.55
N ASN A 242 0.97 24.78 25.83
CA ASN A 242 0.80 23.41 26.35
C ASN A 242 -0.66 22.92 26.24
N LEU A 243 -1.63 23.80 26.50
CA LEU A 243 -3.07 23.47 26.52
C LEU A 243 -3.55 22.98 25.14
N SER A 244 -3.15 23.67 24.07
CA SER A 244 -3.48 23.31 22.69
C SER A 244 -2.87 21.97 22.27
N LEU A 245 -1.67 21.64 22.76
CA LEU A 245 -1.05 20.33 22.53
C LEU A 245 -1.81 19.21 23.27
N GLU A 246 -2.21 19.42 24.51
CA GLU A 246 -3.01 18.45 25.28
C GLU A 246 -4.40 18.23 24.65
N GLU A 247 -5.08 19.30 24.25
CA GLU A 247 -6.36 19.22 23.55
C GLU A 247 -6.25 18.50 22.20
N GLY A 248 -5.19 18.79 21.43
CA GLY A 248 -4.89 18.08 20.19
C GLY A 248 -4.60 16.60 20.44
N TYR A 249 -3.87 16.29 21.50
CA TYR A 249 -3.54 14.92 21.89
C TYR A 249 -4.79 14.09 22.18
N LEU A 250 -5.75 14.65 22.94
CA LEU A 250 -7.01 13.97 23.24
C LEU A 250 -7.84 13.65 21.98
N LYS A 251 -7.68 14.43 20.90
CA LYS A 251 -8.36 14.20 19.61
C LYS A 251 -7.69 13.12 18.75
N ILE A 252 -6.44 12.72 19.05
CA ILE A 252 -5.73 11.70 18.25
C ILE A 252 -6.52 10.40 18.17
N LYS A 253 -7.17 9.97 19.26
CA LYS A 253 -7.88 8.68 19.29
C LYS A 253 -9.00 8.63 18.24
N GLU A 254 -9.80 9.69 18.15
CA GLU A 254 -10.84 9.81 17.13
C GLU A 254 -10.25 9.96 15.73
N ALA A 255 -9.23 10.80 15.58
CA ALA A 255 -8.55 10.99 14.30
C ALA A 255 -7.90 9.69 13.78
N THR A 256 -7.36 8.87 14.66
CA THR A 256 -6.75 7.57 14.33
C THR A 256 -7.77 6.63 13.72
N LYS A 257 -8.96 6.54 14.34
CA LYS A 257 -10.06 5.71 13.84
C LYS A 257 -10.51 6.11 12.43
N ASN A 258 -10.53 7.41 12.15
CA ASN A 258 -11.12 7.93 10.91
C ASN A 258 -10.10 8.13 9.78
N TYR A 259 -8.83 8.38 10.10
CA TYR A 259 -7.82 8.80 9.12
C TYR A 259 -6.60 7.89 9.02
N CYS A 260 -6.48 6.87 9.87
CA CYS A 260 -5.48 5.82 9.70
C CYS A 260 -6.10 4.58 9.05
N ALA A 261 -5.25 3.78 8.41
CA ALA A 261 -5.59 2.43 8.02
C ALA A 261 -5.81 1.60 9.29
N PRO A 262 -6.90 0.82 9.40
CA PRO A 262 -7.11 -0.04 10.56
C PRO A 262 -5.93 -1.01 10.72
N THR A 263 -5.52 -1.27 11.95
CA THR A 263 -4.46 -2.24 12.25
C THR A 263 -4.79 -3.58 11.59
N ASP A 264 -3.78 -4.21 10.99
CA ASP A 264 -3.90 -5.49 10.30
C ASP A 264 -4.82 -5.49 9.05
N SER A 265 -5.37 -4.35 8.60
CA SER A 265 -6.22 -4.30 7.39
C SER A 265 -5.40 -4.42 6.10
N LEU A 266 -4.30 -3.67 5.99
CA LEU A 266 -3.37 -3.73 4.88
C LEU A 266 -2.38 -4.88 5.07
N LYS A 267 -2.23 -5.72 4.04
CA LYS A 267 -1.36 -6.91 4.06
C LYS A 267 -0.18 -6.83 3.10
N GLY A 268 -0.26 -5.96 2.11
CA GLY A 268 0.89 -5.69 1.27
C GLY A 268 0.62 -4.72 0.14
N VAL A 269 1.70 -4.38 -0.53
CA VAL A 269 1.75 -3.47 -1.66
C VAL A 269 2.52 -4.13 -2.79
N VAL A 270 1.95 -4.09 -4.00
CA VAL A 270 2.58 -4.51 -5.24
C VAL A 270 2.70 -3.30 -6.16
N ASN A 271 3.91 -2.81 -6.32
CA ASN A 271 4.23 -1.71 -7.23
C ASN A 271 4.82 -2.23 -8.53
N PHE A 272 4.41 -1.64 -9.64
CA PHE A 272 4.89 -2.03 -10.96
C PHE A 272 4.83 -0.88 -11.94
N ALA A 273 5.67 -0.97 -12.98
CA ALA A 273 5.97 0.17 -13.85
C ALA A 273 6.47 1.38 -13.06
N SER A 274 7.23 1.11 -11.98
CA SER A 274 7.48 2.05 -10.90
C SER A 274 8.88 2.65 -10.97
N PRO A 275 8.99 3.98 -11.04
CA PRO A 275 10.26 4.68 -10.87
C PRO A 275 10.54 5.01 -9.39
N LEU A 276 9.88 4.35 -8.42
CA LEU A 276 9.90 4.71 -6.99
C LEU A 276 11.31 5.04 -6.46
N VAL A 277 12.31 4.27 -6.87
CA VAL A 277 13.72 4.44 -6.47
C VAL A 277 14.28 5.82 -6.81
N LEU A 278 13.88 6.41 -7.95
CA LEU A 278 14.38 7.73 -8.36
C LEU A 278 13.77 8.88 -7.57
N PHE A 279 12.51 8.75 -7.19
CA PHE A 279 11.75 9.84 -6.57
C PHE A 279 11.94 9.90 -5.05
N TYR A 280 12.53 8.86 -4.47
CA TYR A 280 12.92 8.80 -3.06
C TYR A 280 14.42 8.51 -2.94
N SER A 281 15.21 8.98 -3.92
CA SER A 281 16.68 8.95 -3.84
C SER A 281 17.20 9.69 -2.61
N ASP A 282 16.42 10.64 -2.11
CA ASP A 282 16.72 11.45 -0.94
C ASP A 282 16.77 10.62 0.35
N LEU A 283 16.31 9.37 0.32
CA LEU A 283 16.60 8.38 1.38
C LEU A 283 18.11 8.11 1.54
N ALA A 284 18.94 8.46 0.56
CA ALA A 284 20.40 8.38 0.65
C ALA A 284 21.03 9.60 1.34
N ASP A 285 20.27 10.67 1.58
CA ASP A 285 20.73 11.83 2.33
C ASP A 285 20.61 11.54 3.83
N PRO A 286 21.73 11.43 4.58
CA PRO A 286 21.71 11.12 6.00
C PRO A 286 21.08 12.23 6.86
N ASP A 287 21.08 13.47 6.37
CA ASP A 287 20.58 14.65 7.09
C ASP A 287 19.08 14.90 6.83
N TYR A 288 18.45 14.09 5.96
CA TYR A 288 17.04 14.24 5.63
C TYR A 288 16.13 13.54 6.67
N GLU A 289 15.44 14.32 7.49
CA GLU A 289 14.60 13.81 8.60
C GLU A 289 13.39 12.96 8.17
N LEU A 290 13.01 13.00 6.89
CA LEU A 290 12.04 12.05 6.31
C LEU A 290 12.49 10.58 6.55
N ASN A 291 13.79 10.36 6.73
CA ASN A 291 14.35 9.09 7.17
C ASN A 291 13.80 8.61 8.51
N TYR A 292 13.46 9.48 9.47
CA TYR A 292 12.90 9.07 10.76
C TYR A 292 11.55 8.35 10.59
N TYR A 293 10.60 8.99 9.90
CA TYR A 293 9.28 8.38 9.68
C TYR A 293 9.33 7.21 8.70
N ASN A 294 10.20 7.26 7.69
CA ASN A 294 10.40 6.13 6.78
C ASN A 294 11.00 4.91 7.50
N LYS A 295 11.89 5.12 8.47
CA LYS A 295 12.40 4.06 9.37
C LYS A 295 11.29 3.43 10.18
N LEU A 296 10.41 4.24 10.78
CA LEU A 296 9.26 3.74 11.54
C LEU A 296 8.26 2.99 10.65
N MET A 297 7.99 3.52 9.45
CA MET A 297 7.16 2.84 8.45
C MET A 297 7.78 1.51 8.02
N LEU A 298 9.08 1.46 7.76
CA LEU A 298 9.79 0.24 7.36
C LEU A 298 9.78 -0.80 8.49
N LYS A 299 10.05 -0.38 9.73
CA LYS A 299 9.91 -1.22 10.93
C LYS A 299 8.48 -1.78 11.00
N TYR A 300 7.47 -0.93 10.87
CA TYR A 300 6.07 -1.36 10.88
C TYR A 300 5.75 -2.39 9.79
N ILE A 301 6.19 -2.17 8.55
CA ILE A 301 6.00 -3.11 7.43
C ILE A 301 6.55 -4.50 7.80
N ILE A 302 7.78 -4.55 8.33
CA ILE A 302 8.46 -5.80 8.64
C ILE A 302 7.86 -6.46 9.89
N GLU A 303 7.57 -5.73 10.95
CA GLU A 303 7.07 -6.33 12.20
C GLU A 303 5.60 -6.77 12.10
N ASN A 304 4.80 -6.10 11.27
CA ASN A 304 3.37 -6.39 11.11
C ASN A 304 3.04 -7.37 9.98
N GLY A 305 4.04 -7.98 9.35
CA GLY A 305 3.79 -9.01 8.34
C GLY A 305 3.34 -8.47 6.98
N LEU A 306 3.61 -7.20 6.68
CA LEU A 306 3.29 -6.61 5.39
C LEU A 306 4.40 -6.96 4.38
N PHE A 307 4.01 -7.29 3.16
CA PHE A 307 4.96 -7.36 2.05
C PHE A 307 4.92 -6.09 1.22
N PHE A 308 6.09 -5.55 0.88
CA PHE A 308 6.21 -4.41 -0.03
C PHE A 308 7.10 -4.80 -1.21
N ILE A 309 6.46 -5.09 -2.35
CA ILE A 309 7.17 -5.62 -3.52
C ILE A 309 7.08 -4.69 -4.71
N THR A 310 8.20 -4.55 -5.41
CA THR A 310 8.28 -3.82 -6.68
C THR A 310 8.61 -4.80 -7.81
N VAL A 311 7.86 -4.74 -8.91
CA VAL A 311 8.03 -5.62 -10.07
C VAL A 311 8.04 -4.78 -11.33
N ASN A 312 9.22 -4.65 -11.94
CA ASN A 312 9.37 -3.94 -13.20
C ASN A 312 9.86 -4.86 -14.32
N PHE A 313 9.39 -4.56 -15.54
CA PHE A 313 9.98 -5.13 -16.73
C PHE A 313 11.33 -4.48 -17.02
N ARG A 314 12.33 -5.29 -17.37
CA ARG A 314 13.70 -4.82 -17.60
C ARG A 314 13.84 -3.87 -18.80
N GLU A 315 12.88 -3.93 -19.73
CA GLU A 315 12.78 -3.06 -20.89
C GLU A 315 11.92 -1.81 -20.63
N ASP A 316 11.30 -1.67 -19.46
CA ASP A 316 10.52 -0.50 -19.08
C ASP A 316 11.47 0.66 -18.72
N PRO A 317 11.47 1.76 -19.49
CA PRO A 317 12.40 2.87 -19.25
C PRO A 317 12.15 3.60 -17.92
N LEU A 318 11.01 3.35 -17.27
CA LEU A 318 10.69 3.91 -15.95
C LEU A 318 10.77 2.89 -14.82
N GLY A 319 11.05 1.63 -15.14
CA GLY A 319 11.24 0.58 -14.15
C GLY A 319 12.63 0.66 -13.53
N PHE A 320 12.84 1.60 -12.59
CA PHE A 320 14.15 1.75 -11.95
C PHE A 320 14.37 0.66 -10.90
N PRO A 321 15.41 -0.17 -11.06
CA PRO A 321 15.66 -1.25 -10.13
C PRO A 321 16.33 -0.74 -8.85
N SER A 322 16.09 -1.45 -7.75
CA SER A 322 17.01 -1.37 -6.61
C SER A 322 18.40 -1.92 -7.01
N THR A 323 19.45 -1.43 -6.35
CA THR A 323 20.80 -1.96 -6.56
C THR A 323 20.91 -3.41 -6.12
N ARG A 324 20.27 -3.76 -5.00
CA ARG A 324 20.17 -5.11 -4.44
C ARG A 324 18.98 -5.21 -3.48
N ASN A 325 18.49 -6.43 -3.30
CA ASN A 325 17.62 -6.76 -2.17
C ASN A 325 18.45 -6.93 -0.91
N LEU A 326 17.95 -6.41 0.21
CA LEU A 326 18.60 -6.44 1.52
C LEU A 326 17.93 -7.48 2.42
N THR A 327 18.74 -8.11 3.27
CA THR A 327 18.24 -8.90 4.41
C THR A 327 17.79 -7.98 5.55
N ILE A 328 17.00 -8.49 6.51
CA ILE A 328 16.59 -7.74 7.71
C ILE A 328 17.81 -7.18 8.45
N ASP A 329 18.84 -7.99 8.71
CA ASP A 329 20.07 -7.55 9.39
C ASP A 329 20.75 -6.38 8.65
N GLU A 330 20.74 -6.41 7.31
CA GLU A 330 21.28 -5.30 6.51
C GLU A 330 20.39 -4.06 6.56
N ILE A 331 19.07 -4.23 6.62
CA ILE A 331 18.12 -3.14 6.80
C ILE A 331 18.33 -2.49 8.16
N GLU A 332 18.40 -3.25 9.25
CA GLU A 332 18.64 -2.74 10.61
C GLU A 332 19.92 -1.91 10.66
N LYS A 333 21.01 -2.45 10.08
CA LYS A 333 22.31 -1.78 10.05
C LYS A 333 22.31 -0.49 9.23
N LEU A 334 21.67 -0.49 8.06
CA LEU A 334 21.65 0.67 7.17
C LEU A 334 20.69 1.75 7.66
N ALA A 335 19.54 1.34 8.19
CA ALA A 335 18.51 2.24 8.68
C ALA A 335 18.75 2.68 10.14
N ASN A 336 19.66 2.03 10.86
CA ASN A 336 19.90 2.23 12.29
C ASN A 336 18.60 2.11 13.11
N ILE A 337 17.92 0.97 12.93
CA ILE A 337 16.71 0.58 13.66
C ILE A 337 16.85 -0.84 14.17
N GLU A 338 16.17 -1.14 15.28
CA GLU A 338 15.97 -2.49 15.78
C GLU A 338 14.63 -3.01 15.27
N ILE A 339 14.58 -4.24 14.76
CA ILE A 339 13.39 -4.92 14.25
C ILE A 339 13.11 -6.15 15.12
N GLU A 340 11.94 -6.15 15.75
CA GLU A 340 11.50 -7.20 16.66
C GLU A 340 10.51 -8.14 15.98
N ASN A 341 10.75 -9.45 16.06
CA ASN A 341 9.85 -10.47 15.53
C ASN A 341 9.43 -10.21 14.07
N PRO A 342 10.39 -10.13 13.12
CA PRO A 342 10.09 -9.82 11.73
C PRO A 342 9.16 -10.86 11.10
N ARG A 343 8.14 -10.39 10.39
CA ARG A 343 7.14 -11.22 9.67
C ARG A 343 6.93 -10.79 8.22
N GLY A 344 7.18 -9.51 7.91
CA GLY A 344 7.01 -8.87 6.62
C GLY A 344 8.32 -8.78 5.84
N PHE A 345 8.31 -8.17 4.66
CA PHE A 345 9.52 -8.02 3.85
C PHE A 345 9.38 -6.97 2.76
N VAL A 346 10.52 -6.44 2.31
CA VAL A 346 10.62 -5.59 1.12
C VAL A 346 11.39 -6.36 0.04
N TYR A 347 10.94 -6.32 -1.21
CA TYR A 347 11.62 -7.02 -2.30
C TYR A 347 11.40 -6.38 -3.68
N ASP A 348 12.48 -6.20 -4.43
CA ASP A 348 12.49 -5.74 -5.81
C ASP A 348 12.76 -6.88 -6.80
N ASN A 349 11.90 -6.98 -7.81
CA ASN A 349 12.04 -7.84 -8.97
C ASN A 349 11.93 -7.03 -10.27
N SER A 350 12.87 -6.10 -10.45
CA SER A 350 12.98 -5.25 -11.64
C SER A 350 13.91 -5.83 -12.71
N SER A 351 13.73 -7.13 -13.02
CA SER A 351 14.54 -7.84 -14.03
C SER A 351 13.71 -8.70 -15.00
N VAL A 352 12.39 -8.55 -14.91
CA VAL A 352 11.43 -9.41 -15.60
C VAL A 352 11.41 -9.06 -17.08
N TRP A 353 11.50 -10.04 -17.97
CA TRP A 353 11.44 -9.77 -19.41
C TRP A 353 10.01 -9.94 -19.94
N SER A 354 9.37 -8.85 -20.36
CA SER A 354 8.03 -8.91 -20.98
C SER A 354 8.07 -9.32 -22.45
N LYS A 355 9.27 -9.32 -23.06
CA LYS A 355 9.51 -9.53 -24.50
C LYS A 355 8.84 -8.47 -25.37
N ARG A 356 8.73 -7.25 -24.85
CA ARG A 356 8.26 -6.06 -25.59
C ARG A 356 9.41 -5.12 -25.87
N SER A 357 9.21 -4.21 -26.81
CA SER A 357 10.16 -3.11 -27.02
C SER A 357 9.98 -2.04 -25.95
N VAL A 358 11.02 -1.21 -25.75
CA VAL A 358 11.05 -0.12 -24.77
C VAL A 358 9.84 0.83 -24.88
N LEU A 359 9.35 1.06 -26.09
CA LEU A 359 8.21 1.96 -26.36
C LEU A 359 6.86 1.42 -25.85
N PHE A 360 6.75 0.11 -25.63
CA PHE A 360 5.51 -0.53 -25.20
C PHE A 360 5.64 -1.25 -23.86
N ALA A 361 6.85 -1.36 -23.34
CA ALA A 361 7.15 -2.06 -22.09
C ALA A 361 6.33 -1.52 -20.92
N HIS A 362 6.26 -0.21 -20.76
CA HIS A 362 5.60 0.45 -19.65
C HIS A 362 4.10 0.13 -19.55
N THR A 363 3.41 0.00 -20.68
CA THR A 363 1.97 -0.35 -20.71
C THR A 363 1.73 -1.85 -20.85
N SER A 364 2.78 -2.65 -21.00
CA SER A 364 2.64 -4.07 -21.31
C SER A 364 2.24 -4.94 -20.13
N TYR A 365 2.22 -4.45 -18.88
CA TYR A 365 1.84 -5.23 -17.70
C TYR A 365 0.43 -5.83 -17.84
N TRP A 366 -0.47 -5.11 -18.53
CA TRP A 366 -1.83 -5.55 -18.83
C TRP A 366 -1.89 -6.62 -19.94
N SER A 367 -1.10 -6.44 -21.00
CA SER A 367 -1.09 -7.36 -22.15
C SER A 367 -0.25 -8.62 -21.89
N ALA A 368 0.84 -8.49 -21.13
CA ALA A 368 1.72 -9.55 -20.66
C ALA A 368 1.31 -10.06 -19.25
N ARG A 369 0.03 -9.99 -18.92
CA ARG A 369 -0.54 -10.32 -17.59
C ARG A 369 -0.09 -11.65 -16.99
N LYS A 370 0.13 -12.70 -17.79
CA LYS A 370 0.65 -13.99 -17.30
C LYS A 370 2.09 -13.87 -16.81
N THR A 371 2.95 -13.21 -17.59
CA THR A 371 4.34 -12.94 -17.23
C THR A 371 4.41 -12.07 -15.99
N PHE A 372 3.61 -11.01 -15.94
CA PHE A 372 3.53 -10.12 -14.79
C PHE A 372 3.06 -10.85 -13.52
N ALA A 373 1.94 -11.57 -13.57
CA ALA A 373 1.42 -12.31 -12.41
C ALA A 373 2.41 -13.37 -11.89
N ASN A 374 3.10 -14.09 -12.78
CA ASN A 374 4.17 -15.01 -12.39
C ASN A 374 5.33 -14.27 -11.69
N ALA A 375 5.69 -13.07 -12.16
CA ALA A 375 6.75 -12.29 -11.56
C ALA A 375 6.40 -11.74 -10.17
N VAL A 376 5.13 -11.38 -9.95
CA VAL A 376 4.63 -10.94 -8.64
C VAL A 376 4.71 -12.08 -7.62
N VAL A 377 4.16 -13.26 -7.92
CA VAL A 377 4.22 -14.39 -6.97
C VAL A 377 5.66 -14.89 -6.74
N LYS A 378 6.53 -14.79 -7.77
CA LYS A 378 7.95 -15.07 -7.63
C LYS A 378 8.65 -14.04 -6.73
N ALA A 379 8.33 -12.76 -6.87
CA ALA A 379 8.85 -11.70 -6.01
C ALA A 379 8.43 -11.90 -4.55
N PHE A 380 7.17 -12.25 -4.31
CA PHE A 380 6.70 -12.62 -2.98
C PHE A 380 7.50 -13.81 -2.42
N SER A 381 7.55 -14.91 -3.16
CA SER A 381 8.19 -16.16 -2.68
C SER A 381 9.68 -15.94 -2.39
N ASN A 382 10.39 -15.28 -3.31
CA ASN A 382 11.82 -14.98 -3.14
C ASN A 382 12.06 -13.95 -2.04
N GLY A 383 11.20 -12.95 -1.90
CA GLY A 383 11.29 -11.96 -0.83
C GLY A 383 11.14 -12.60 0.54
N TYR A 384 10.13 -13.43 0.72
CA TYR A 384 9.94 -14.19 1.95
C TYR A 384 11.14 -15.09 2.25
N ARG A 385 11.59 -15.90 1.28
CA ARG A 385 12.74 -16.79 1.48
C ARG A 385 14.04 -16.03 1.74
N LEU A 386 14.25 -14.88 1.10
CA LEU A 386 15.41 -14.04 1.37
C LEU A 386 15.44 -13.57 2.83
N GLN A 387 14.30 -13.44 3.50
CA GLN A 387 14.25 -13.02 4.90
C GLN A 387 14.25 -14.17 5.90
N TYR A 388 13.67 -15.33 5.54
CA TYR A 388 13.34 -16.37 6.50
C TYR A 388 13.90 -17.77 6.18
N ASP A 389 14.55 -17.97 5.03
CA ASP A 389 15.18 -19.23 4.61
C ASP A 389 16.71 -19.04 4.56
N LYS A 390 17.41 -19.53 5.58
CA LYS A 390 18.87 -19.37 5.75
C LYS A 390 19.68 -19.98 4.61
N GLU A 391 19.24 -21.13 4.07
CA GLU A 391 19.91 -21.76 2.94
C GLU A 391 19.76 -20.91 1.68
N PHE A 392 18.56 -20.35 1.45
CA PHE A 392 18.32 -19.45 0.34
C PHE A 392 19.10 -18.14 0.48
N GLN A 393 19.18 -17.57 1.69
CA GLN A 393 20.02 -16.41 1.98
C GLN A 393 21.48 -16.67 1.63
N GLN A 394 22.05 -17.77 2.12
CA GLN A 394 23.44 -18.11 1.85
C GLN A 394 23.70 -18.25 0.35
N LYS A 395 22.80 -18.93 -0.38
CA LYS A 395 22.87 -19.05 -1.84
C LYS A 395 22.83 -17.70 -2.56
N VAL A 396 22.04 -16.75 -2.05
CA VAL A 396 21.96 -15.39 -2.59
C VAL A 396 23.25 -14.60 -2.35
N LEU A 397 23.82 -14.73 -1.16
CA LEU A 397 25.05 -14.05 -0.75
C LEU A 397 26.28 -14.58 -1.50
N GLU A 398 26.40 -15.90 -1.65
CA GLU A 398 27.53 -16.56 -2.34
C GLU A 398 27.58 -16.26 -3.84
N ASN A 399 26.43 -16.07 -4.49
CA ASN A 399 26.35 -15.70 -5.92
C ASN A 399 26.61 -14.20 -6.19
N ASN A 400 27.38 -13.53 -5.33
CA ASN A 400 27.79 -12.12 -5.45
C ASN A 400 26.63 -11.11 -5.58
N LYS A 401 25.46 -11.40 -5.00
CA LYS A 401 24.27 -10.53 -5.04
C LYS A 401 23.88 -10.05 -6.44
N ARG A 402 24.41 -10.66 -7.52
CA ARG A 402 24.01 -10.35 -8.90
C ARG A 402 22.57 -10.85 -9.03
N LYS A 403 21.63 -9.93 -9.29
CA LYS A 403 20.20 -10.17 -9.53
C LYS A 403 19.96 -11.61 -9.98
N ILE A 404 19.55 -12.46 -9.05
CA ILE A 404 19.61 -13.90 -9.29
C ILE A 404 18.59 -14.24 -10.37
N LYS A 405 19.09 -14.60 -11.54
CA LYS A 405 18.31 -15.32 -12.55
C LYS A 405 18.07 -16.73 -11.99
N PHE A 406 17.05 -16.90 -11.17
CA PHE A 406 16.59 -18.24 -10.85
C PHE A 406 15.84 -18.81 -12.05
N GLU A 407 16.44 -19.84 -12.64
CA GLU A 407 15.84 -20.80 -13.56
C GLU A 407 14.57 -21.41 -12.96
N MET A 408 13.62 -21.70 -13.84
CA MET A 408 12.33 -22.29 -13.51
C MET A 408 12.54 -23.78 -13.19
N TYR A 409 12.03 -24.25 -12.06
CA TYR A 409 11.61 -25.64 -11.92
C TYR A 409 10.09 -25.68 -11.89
#